data_AF-A0A1C5LIL1-F1
#
_entry.id   AF-A0A1C5LIL1-F1
#
_cell.length_a   1.000
_cell.length_b   1.000
_cell.length_c   1.000
_cell.angle_alpha   90.00
_cell.angle_beta   90.00
_cell.angle_gamma   90.00
#
_symmetry.space_group_name_H-M   'P 1'
#
loop_
_entity.id
_entity.type
_entity.pdbx_description
1 polymer ?
#
loop_
_entity_poly.entity_id
_entity_poly.type
_entity_poly.pdbx_seq_one_letter_code
_entity_poly.pdbx_strand_id
1 'polypeptide(L)'
;MKNWKKYAAIIGVIVLLVIFCLPMYFALKGDFSQKEFMASLFTVMFVAVMCYVILMLFKYLNKKKDGQEKSSMIKNVVFDVGLVLVEFNWQDYLDSFGFDEEKRERIAKATFQSPVWDERDRGLYDEETYVRQCQELAPEYAEDIAAVMKDTPKTIRRMPYAETWTKYLKSQGYQLYVLSNYSRYMLDRTKKEMPFLKYMDGTVFSCDVKQLKPEADIYQTLLDRFGLKAEECVFIDDRPVNCEGAQKAGIHTICFKSFKQAAAELEALGVK
;
A
#
# COMPACT_ATOMS: atom_id res chain seq x y z
N MET A 1 35.98 24.15 -1.62
CA MET A 1 35.52 23.46 -2.85
C MET A 1 34.27 24.08 -3.52
N LYS A 2 33.37 24.79 -2.80
CA LYS A 2 32.12 25.34 -3.36
C LYS A 2 32.31 26.51 -4.35
N ASN A 3 33.37 27.30 -4.18
CA ASN A 3 33.61 28.51 -4.99
C ASN A 3 34.19 28.22 -6.39
N TRP A 4 34.92 27.12 -6.57
CA TRP A 4 35.54 26.77 -7.86
C TRP A 4 34.51 26.56 -8.97
N LYS A 5 33.38 25.92 -8.66
CA LYS A 5 32.28 25.69 -9.62
C LYS A 5 31.66 27.01 -10.10
N LYS A 6 31.57 28.02 -9.22
CA LYS A 6 31.06 29.35 -9.56
C LYS A 6 32.02 30.09 -10.50
N TYR A 7 33.32 30.04 -10.22
CA TYR A 7 34.34 30.64 -11.09
C TYR A 7 34.40 29.95 -12.47
N ALA A 8 34.34 28.62 -12.51
CA ALA A 8 34.28 27.87 -13.76
C ALA A 8 33.04 28.22 -14.61
N ALA A 9 31.88 28.41 -13.96
CA ALA A 9 30.65 28.83 -14.65
C ALA A 9 30.76 30.25 -15.23
N ILE A 10 31.31 31.19 -14.47
CA ILE A 10 31.54 32.57 -14.92
C ILE A 10 32.50 32.60 -16.11
N ILE A 11 33.60 31.85 -16.05
CA ILE A 11 34.55 31.73 -17.17
C ILE A 11 33.86 31.13 -18.39
N GLY A 12 33.05 30.09 -18.22
CA GLY A 12 32.27 29.48 -19.30
C GLY A 12 31.32 30.48 -19.99
N VAL A 13 30.63 31.32 -19.22
CA VAL A 13 29.75 32.37 -19.75
C VAL A 13 30.54 33.42 -20.55
N ILE A 14 31.69 33.85 -20.05
CA ILE A 14 32.55 34.82 -20.74
C ILE A 14 33.05 34.23 -22.08
N VAL A 15 33.49 32.97 -22.09
CA VAL A 15 33.95 32.29 -23.30
C VAL A 15 32.81 32.16 -24.33
N LEU A 16 31.60 31.79 -23.88
CA LEU A 16 30.44 31.73 -24.76
C LEU A 16 30.13 33.12 -25.35
N LEU A 17 30.09 34.17 -24.54
CA LEU A 17 29.86 35.53 -25.02
C LEU A 17 30.87 35.95 -26.09
N VAL A 18 32.16 35.64 -25.89
CA VAL A 18 33.20 35.91 -26.90
C VAL A 18 32.93 35.14 -28.20
N ILE A 19 32.60 33.86 -28.12
CA ILE A 19 32.29 33.03 -29.30
C ILE A 19 31.07 33.57 -30.06
N PHE A 20 29.99 33.91 -29.36
CA PHE A 20 28.75 34.42 -29.96
C PHE A 20 28.91 35.84 -30.53
N CYS A 21 29.80 36.67 -29.98
CA CYS A 21 30.10 38.01 -30.51
C CYS A 21 31.19 38.01 -31.60
N LEU A 22 31.91 36.91 -31.82
CA LEU A 22 33.01 36.83 -32.76
C LEU A 22 32.59 37.14 -34.22
N PRO A 23 31.45 36.64 -34.74
CA PRO A 23 30.99 37.01 -36.09
C PRO A 23 30.63 38.49 -36.21
N MET A 24 30.09 39.09 -35.15
CA MET A 24 29.75 40.52 -35.11
C MET A 24 31.00 41.39 -35.11
N TYR A 25 32.04 40.99 -34.38
CA TYR A 25 33.34 41.66 -34.41
C TYR A 25 33.98 41.63 -35.81
N PHE A 26 33.93 40.48 -36.48
CA PHE A 26 34.37 40.40 -37.87
C PHE A 26 33.54 41.35 -38.74
N ALA A 27 32.21 41.22 -38.74
CA ALA A 27 31.33 42.06 -39.55
C ALA A 27 31.55 43.58 -39.40
N LEU A 28 31.90 44.05 -38.20
CA LEU A 28 32.16 45.47 -37.92
C LEU A 28 33.57 45.95 -38.33
N LYS A 29 34.58 45.06 -38.31
CA LYS A 29 35.98 45.44 -38.59
C LYS A 29 36.29 45.48 -40.09
N GLY A 30 35.57 44.72 -40.92
CA GLY A 30 35.64 44.78 -42.39
C GLY A 30 36.89 44.21 -43.06
N ASP A 31 37.97 43.91 -42.31
CA ASP A 31 39.26 43.43 -42.84
C ASP A 31 39.55 41.98 -42.42
N PHE A 32 38.79 41.01 -42.96
CA PHE A 32 38.94 39.58 -42.68
C PHE A 32 38.58 38.74 -43.91
N SER A 33 39.10 37.53 -44.01
CA SER A 33 38.78 36.65 -45.13
C SER A 33 37.38 36.05 -44.99
N GLN A 34 36.68 35.84 -46.12
CA GLN A 34 35.37 35.17 -46.14
C GLN A 34 35.41 33.79 -45.44
N LYS A 35 36.56 33.11 -45.48
CA LYS A 35 36.79 31.82 -44.80
C LYS A 35 36.76 31.96 -43.27
N GLU A 36 37.41 32.98 -42.72
CA GLU A 36 37.44 33.23 -41.26
C GLU A 36 36.07 33.61 -40.71
N PHE A 37 35.30 34.41 -41.47
CA PHE A 37 33.93 34.74 -41.10
C PHE A 37 33.01 33.53 -41.10
N MET A 38 33.04 32.73 -42.17
CA MET A 38 32.24 31.50 -42.23
C MET A 38 32.63 30.54 -41.11
N ALA A 39 33.92 30.38 -40.81
CA ALA A 39 34.37 29.57 -39.68
C ALA A 39 33.81 30.08 -38.33
N SER A 40 33.77 31.40 -38.12
CA SER A 40 33.16 31.98 -36.91
C SER A 40 31.65 31.70 -36.82
N LEU A 41 30.93 31.79 -37.94
CA LEU A 41 29.49 31.52 -38.01
C LEU A 41 29.18 30.05 -37.71
N PHE A 42 29.93 29.12 -38.33
CA PHE A 42 29.79 27.69 -38.07
C PHE A 42 30.14 27.34 -36.62
N THR A 43 31.14 28.00 -36.03
CA THR A 43 31.50 27.80 -34.62
C THR A 43 30.35 28.20 -33.69
N VAL A 44 29.69 29.34 -33.95
CA VAL A 44 28.52 29.77 -33.18
C VAL A 44 27.37 28.78 -33.28
N MET A 45 27.04 28.34 -34.51
CA MET A 45 25.97 27.37 -34.71
C MET A 45 26.26 26.03 -34.03
N PHE A 46 27.50 25.53 -34.15
CA PHE A 46 27.93 24.28 -33.54
C PHE A 46 27.85 24.34 -32.01
N VAL A 47 28.35 25.41 -31.40
CA VAL A 47 28.30 25.61 -29.94
C VAL A 47 26.85 25.72 -29.45
N ALA A 48 25.98 26.44 -30.16
CA ALA A 48 24.57 26.55 -29.81
C ALA A 48 23.85 25.19 -29.82
N VAL A 49 24.07 24.39 -30.88
CA VAL A 49 23.51 23.03 -31.00
C VAL A 49 24.05 22.14 -29.89
N MET A 50 25.36 22.21 -29.60
CA MET A 50 25.96 21.40 -28.53
C MET A 50 25.46 21.75 -27.14
N CYS A 51 25.33 23.04 -26.81
CA CYS A 51 24.71 23.47 -25.57
C CYS A 51 23.27 22.96 -25.43
N TYR A 52 22.48 23.01 -26.51
CA TYR A 52 21.11 22.50 -26.50
C TYR A 52 21.05 20.97 -26.30
N VAL A 53 21.90 20.21 -26.99
CA VAL A 53 21.99 18.74 -26.82
C VAL A 53 22.42 18.38 -25.40
N ILE A 54 23.39 19.09 -24.83
CA ILE A 54 23.83 18.88 -23.43
C ILE A 54 22.69 19.18 -22.45
N LEU A 55 21.93 20.26 -22.66
CA LEU A 55 20.75 20.58 -21.85
C LEU A 55 19.66 19.50 -21.95
N MET A 56 19.41 18.98 -23.16
CA MET A 56 18.48 17.87 -23.40
C MET A 56 18.93 16.58 -22.68
N LEU A 57 20.22 16.23 -22.77
CA LEU A 57 20.81 15.10 -22.06
C LEU A 57 20.71 15.28 -20.54
N PHE A 58 20.98 16.49 -20.03
CA PHE A 58 20.87 16.78 -18.61
C PHE A 58 19.41 16.66 -18.12
N LYS A 59 18.44 17.17 -18.89
CA LYS A 59 17.00 16.98 -18.61
C LYS A 59 16.60 15.51 -18.64
N TYR A 60 17.09 14.74 -19.62
CA TYR A 60 16.80 13.32 -19.73
C TYR A 60 17.38 12.51 -18.56
N LEU A 61 18.63 12.78 -18.19
CA LEU A 61 19.32 12.14 -17.06
C LEU A 61 18.69 12.51 -15.72
N ASN A 62 18.30 13.77 -15.52
CA ASN A 62 17.61 14.20 -14.30
C ASN A 62 16.17 13.67 -14.23
N LYS A 63 15.44 13.58 -15.34
CA LYS A 63 14.11 12.95 -15.37
C LYS A 63 14.15 11.49 -14.91
N LYS A 64 15.22 10.76 -15.23
CA LYS A 64 15.44 9.39 -14.75
C LYS A 64 15.74 9.34 -13.24
N LYS A 65 16.39 10.37 -12.71
CA LYS A 65 16.70 10.52 -11.28
C LYS A 65 15.47 10.94 -10.46
N ASP A 66 14.70 11.91 -10.95
CA ASP A 66 13.41 12.33 -10.36
C ASP A 66 12.36 11.21 -10.42
N GLY A 67 12.39 10.37 -11.46
CA GLY A 67 11.55 9.17 -11.58
C GLY A 67 11.96 8.02 -10.65
N GLN A 68 13.18 8.02 -10.11
CA GLN A 68 13.66 7.06 -9.09
C GLN A 68 13.54 7.63 -7.66
N GLU A 69 13.66 8.94 -7.45
CA GLU A 69 13.54 9.58 -6.14
C GLU A 69 12.07 9.84 -5.71
N LYS A 70 11.11 9.78 -6.64
CA LYS A 70 9.66 9.84 -6.33
C LYS A 70 9.05 8.50 -5.87
N SER A 71 9.85 7.58 -5.36
CA SER A 71 9.32 6.56 -4.44
C SER A 71 9.08 7.27 -3.10
N SER A 72 7.85 7.66 -2.80
CA SER A 72 7.48 8.07 -1.45
C SER A 72 7.91 6.94 -0.50
N MET A 73 8.81 7.24 0.43
CA MET A 73 9.21 6.27 1.44
C MET A 73 7.98 5.86 2.24
N ILE A 74 7.67 4.56 2.27
CA ILE A 74 6.59 4.03 3.11
C ILE A 74 6.87 4.38 4.57
N LYS A 75 5.86 4.92 5.25
CA LYS A 75 5.90 5.24 6.69
C LYS A 75 4.89 4.44 7.49
N ASN A 76 3.79 4.05 6.84
CA ASN A 76 2.65 3.43 7.48
C ASN A 76 2.45 2.01 6.94
N VAL A 77 2.39 1.03 7.84
CA VAL A 77 2.08 -0.35 7.50
C VAL A 77 0.69 -0.67 8.06
N VAL A 78 -0.23 -1.01 7.16
CA VAL A 78 -1.62 -1.33 7.48
C VAL A 78 -1.81 -2.83 7.31
N PHE A 79 -2.28 -3.49 8.36
CA PHE A 79 -2.51 -4.93 8.37
C PHE A 79 -4.01 -5.24 8.33
N ASP A 80 -4.39 -6.21 7.50
CA ASP A 80 -5.53 -7.04 7.84
C ASP A 80 -5.21 -7.95 9.04
N VAL A 81 -6.26 -8.49 9.66
CA VAL A 81 -6.14 -9.39 10.81
C VAL A 81 -6.30 -10.84 10.41
N GLY A 82 -7.41 -11.20 9.74
CA GLY A 82 -7.71 -12.59 9.39
C GLY A 82 -6.73 -13.16 8.39
N LEU A 83 -6.19 -14.35 8.65
CA LEU A 83 -5.19 -15.02 7.79
C LEU A 83 -3.87 -14.25 7.58
N VAL A 84 -3.70 -13.05 8.16
CA VAL A 84 -2.46 -12.24 8.16
C VAL A 84 -1.82 -12.18 9.54
N LEU A 85 -2.56 -11.79 10.59
CA LEU A 85 -2.04 -11.69 11.97
C LEU A 85 -2.68 -12.69 12.93
N VAL A 86 -3.80 -13.29 12.56
CA VAL A 86 -4.43 -14.43 13.23
C VAL A 86 -4.83 -15.49 12.22
N GLU A 87 -4.90 -16.74 12.64
CA GLU A 87 -5.52 -17.81 11.86
C GLU A 87 -7.03 -17.69 11.92
N PHE A 88 -7.69 -18.17 10.86
CA PHE A 88 -9.13 -18.35 10.79
C PHE A 88 -9.45 -19.78 10.38
N ASN A 89 -9.47 -20.68 11.37
CA ASN A 89 -9.64 -22.11 11.18
C ASN A 89 -11.09 -22.54 11.41
N TRP A 90 -11.97 -22.15 10.47
CA TRP A 90 -13.38 -22.50 10.54
C TRP A 90 -13.67 -23.93 10.08
N GLN A 91 -12.81 -24.52 9.25
CA GLN A 91 -12.98 -25.88 8.73
C GLN A 91 -12.82 -26.91 9.85
N ASP A 92 -11.68 -26.91 10.56
CA ASP A 92 -11.46 -27.84 11.68
C ASP A 92 -12.49 -27.62 12.80
N TYR A 93 -12.92 -26.36 13.00
CA TYR A 93 -13.96 -26.04 13.95
C TYR A 93 -15.29 -26.69 13.56
N LEU A 94 -15.70 -26.58 12.30
CA LEU A 94 -16.94 -27.19 11.83
C LEU A 94 -16.85 -28.72 11.82
N ASP A 95 -15.70 -29.28 11.45
CA ASP A 95 -15.46 -30.72 11.43
C ASP A 95 -15.50 -31.31 12.86
N SER A 96 -15.19 -30.52 13.89
CA SER A 96 -15.27 -30.94 15.30
C SER A 96 -16.68 -31.30 15.79
N PHE A 97 -17.73 -30.90 15.06
CA PHE A 97 -19.11 -31.27 15.37
C PHE A 97 -19.48 -32.70 14.92
N GLY A 98 -18.66 -33.34 14.08
CA GLY A 98 -18.88 -34.72 13.64
C GLY A 98 -20.12 -34.92 12.76
N PHE A 99 -20.52 -33.90 12.03
CA PHE A 99 -21.60 -34.00 11.03
C PHE A 99 -21.19 -34.89 9.85
N ASP A 100 -22.17 -35.53 9.21
CA ASP A 100 -21.96 -36.13 7.90
C ASP A 100 -21.63 -35.06 6.85
N GLU A 101 -21.06 -35.49 5.72
CA GLU A 101 -20.53 -34.61 4.68
C GLU A 101 -21.59 -33.65 4.10
N GLU A 102 -22.80 -34.16 3.83
CA GLU A 102 -23.90 -33.37 3.27
C GLU A 102 -24.35 -32.27 4.24
N LYS A 103 -24.60 -32.64 5.50
CA LYS A 103 -24.97 -31.71 6.56
C LYS A 103 -23.88 -30.67 6.80
N ARG A 104 -22.62 -31.10 6.85
CA ARG A 104 -21.46 -30.23 7.05
C ARG A 104 -21.33 -29.20 5.92
N GLU A 105 -21.46 -29.62 4.67
CA GLU A 105 -21.42 -28.71 3.52
C GLU A 105 -22.59 -27.71 3.56
N ARG A 106 -23.80 -28.19 3.90
CA ARG A 106 -24.99 -27.33 3.99
C ARG A 106 -24.85 -26.27 5.06
N ILE A 107 -24.34 -26.64 6.24
CA ILE A 107 -24.08 -25.70 7.35
C ILE A 107 -22.97 -24.72 6.97
N ALA A 108 -21.89 -25.17 6.32
CA ALA A 108 -20.82 -24.27 5.86
C ALA A 108 -21.36 -23.18 4.91
N LYS A 109 -22.20 -23.56 3.94
CA LYS A 109 -22.88 -22.65 3.00
C LYS A 109 -23.87 -21.70 3.67
N ALA A 110 -24.51 -22.10 4.76
CA ALA A 110 -25.41 -21.27 5.54
C ALA A 110 -24.68 -20.33 6.51
N THR A 111 -23.44 -20.67 6.90
CA THR A 111 -22.63 -19.94 7.88
C THR A 111 -21.39 -19.32 7.24
N PHE A 112 -20.20 -19.88 7.44
CA PHE A 112 -18.89 -19.31 7.08
C PHE A 112 -18.72 -18.93 5.60
N GLN A 113 -19.52 -19.52 4.71
CA GLN A 113 -19.46 -19.26 3.26
C GLN A 113 -20.68 -18.46 2.76
N SER A 114 -21.53 -17.97 3.66
CA SER A 114 -22.76 -17.26 3.30
C SER A 114 -22.53 -15.75 3.17
N PRO A 115 -23.34 -15.05 2.35
CA PRO A 115 -23.35 -13.59 2.33
C PRO A 115 -23.71 -12.97 3.70
N VAL A 116 -24.48 -13.69 4.53
CA VAL A 116 -24.84 -13.26 5.89
C VAL A 116 -23.59 -13.18 6.75
N TRP A 117 -22.66 -14.14 6.61
CA TRP A 117 -21.39 -14.12 7.33
C TRP A 117 -20.50 -12.94 6.93
N ASP A 118 -20.38 -12.65 5.63
CA ASP A 118 -19.62 -11.51 5.15
C ASP A 118 -20.24 -10.18 5.63
N GLU A 119 -21.57 -10.05 5.56
CA GLU A 119 -22.28 -8.84 5.97
C GLU A 119 -22.36 -8.65 7.50
N ARG A 120 -22.19 -9.74 8.26
CA ARG A 120 -22.05 -9.71 9.71
C ARG A 120 -20.86 -8.87 10.16
N ASP A 121 -19.79 -8.82 9.37
CA ASP A 121 -18.64 -7.98 9.67
C ASP A 121 -18.97 -6.48 9.64
N ARG A 122 -20.01 -6.06 8.92
CA ARG A 122 -20.47 -4.65 8.92
C ARG A 122 -21.09 -4.28 10.27
N GLY A 123 -21.72 -5.24 10.94
CA GLY A 123 -22.29 -5.07 12.28
C GLY A 123 -23.52 -4.16 12.32
N LEU A 124 -24.42 -4.27 11.34
CA LEU A 124 -25.69 -3.54 11.31
C LEU A 124 -26.72 -4.08 12.29
N TYR A 125 -26.66 -5.38 12.61
CA TYR A 125 -27.60 -6.06 13.49
C TYR A 125 -26.90 -6.66 14.72
N ASP A 126 -27.68 -7.14 15.68
CA ASP A 126 -27.18 -7.97 16.77
C ASP A 126 -26.84 -9.39 16.29
N GLU A 127 -26.07 -10.12 17.10
CA GLU A 127 -25.66 -11.49 16.76
C GLU A 127 -26.86 -12.43 16.59
N GLU A 128 -27.91 -12.29 17.41
CA GLU A 128 -29.11 -13.14 17.33
C GLU A 128 -29.81 -13.00 15.98
N THR A 129 -29.85 -11.80 15.41
CA THR A 129 -30.40 -11.57 14.07
C THR A 129 -29.56 -12.22 12.99
N TYR A 130 -28.23 -12.14 13.06
CA TYR A 130 -27.36 -12.84 12.12
C TYR A 130 -27.49 -14.37 12.24
N VAL A 131 -27.64 -14.90 13.45
CA VAL A 131 -27.91 -16.33 13.66
C VAL A 131 -29.23 -16.74 12.99
N ARG A 132 -30.31 -15.97 13.19
CA ARG A 132 -31.60 -16.24 12.52
C ARG A 132 -31.48 -16.22 11.00
N GLN A 133 -30.78 -15.22 10.44
CA GLN A 133 -30.54 -15.14 8.99
C GLN A 133 -29.77 -16.36 8.48
N CYS A 134 -28.75 -16.84 9.20
CA CYS A 134 -28.06 -18.08 8.85
C CYS A 134 -29.00 -19.30 8.93
N GLN A 135 -29.88 -19.38 9.94
CA GLN A 135 -30.85 -20.46 10.08
C GLN A 135 -31.85 -20.48 8.92
N GLU A 136 -32.30 -19.32 8.44
CA GLU A 136 -33.19 -19.20 7.27
C GLU A 136 -32.55 -19.74 5.98
N LEU A 137 -31.22 -19.72 5.87
CA LEU A 137 -30.51 -20.28 4.72
C LEU A 137 -30.52 -21.81 4.68
N ALA A 138 -30.70 -22.48 5.82
CA ALA A 138 -30.85 -23.93 5.94
C ALA A 138 -31.72 -24.31 7.16
N PRO A 139 -33.05 -24.10 7.08
CA PRO A 139 -33.96 -24.30 8.20
C PRO A 139 -33.95 -25.73 8.76
N GLU A 140 -33.65 -26.72 7.91
CA GLU A 140 -33.48 -28.13 8.27
C GLU A 140 -32.38 -28.38 9.32
N TYR A 141 -31.41 -27.47 9.44
CA TYR A 141 -30.28 -27.56 10.38
C TYR A 141 -30.22 -26.36 11.35
N ALA A 142 -31.36 -25.71 11.62
CA ALA A 142 -31.39 -24.47 12.39
C ALA A 142 -30.74 -24.58 13.79
N GLU A 143 -30.95 -25.70 14.51
CA GLU A 143 -30.35 -25.91 15.83
C GLU A 143 -28.82 -26.06 15.76
N ASP A 144 -28.32 -26.82 14.78
CA ASP A 144 -26.89 -27.01 14.56
C ASP A 144 -26.22 -25.69 14.13
N ILE A 145 -26.88 -24.90 13.29
CA ILE A 145 -26.39 -23.57 12.89
C ILE A 145 -26.27 -22.65 14.09
N ALA A 146 -27.25 -22.63 14.99
CA ALA A 146 -27.15 -21.84 16.21
C ALA A 146 -25.98 -22.30 17.10
N ALA A 147 -25.76 -23.61 17.21
CA ALA A 147 -24.63 -24.17 17.94
C ALA A 147 -23.27 -23.80 17.32
N VAL A 148 -23.16 -23.90 15.99
CA VAL A 148 -21.97 -23.49 15.23
C VAL A 148 -21.70 -22.00 15.36
N MET A 149 -22.72 -21.15 15.24
CA MET A 149 -22.52 -19.68 15.31
C MET A 149 -22.09 -19.22 16.71
N LYS A 150 -22.60 -19.87 17.78
CA LYS A 150 -22.34 -19.51 19.18
C LYS A 150 -20.85 -19.49 19.53
N ASP A 151 -20.12 -20.51 19.10
CA ASP A 151 -18.72 -20.74 19.50
C ASP A 151 -17.71 -20.37 18.41
N THR A 152 -18.14 -19.59 17.41
CA THR A 152 -17.29 -19.05 16.33
C THR A 152 -15.99 -18.39 16.79
N PRO A 153 -15.87 -17.73 17.96
CA PRO A 153 -14.58 -17.21 18.42
C PRO A 153 -13.46 -18.27 18.54
N LYS A 154 -13.80 -19.56 18.67
CA LYS A 154 -12.83 -20.66 18.69
C LYS A 154 -12.12 -20.90 17.36
N THR A 155 -12.62 -20.33 16.25
CA THR A 155 -11.95 -20.40 14.95
C THR A 155 -10.71 -19.53 14.87
N ILE A 156 -10.54 -18.59 15.80
CA ILE A 156 -9.44 -17.63 15.80
C ILE A 156 -8.30 -18.15 16.66
N ARG A 157 -7.11 -18.22 16.08
CA ARG A 157 -5.88 -18.57 16.79
C ARG A 157 -4.79 -17.56 16.47
N ARG A 158 -3.90 -17.34 17.42
CA ARG A 158 -2.78 -16.42 17.25
C ARG A 158 -1.75 -16.96 16.26
N MET A 159 -1.36 -16.14 15.27
CA MET A 159 -0.18 -16.45 14.45
C MET A 159 1.11 -16.27 15.29
N PRO A 160 2.05 -17.23 15.27
CA PRO A 160 3.26 -17.16 16.08
C PRO A 160 4.13 -15.92 15.80
N TYR A 161 4.13 -15.44 14.55
CA TYR A 161 4.96 -14.31 14.12
C TYR A 161 4.31 -12.94 14.38
N ALA A 162 3.00 -12.84 14.57
CA ALA A 162 2.28 -11.56 14.52
C ALA A 162 2.78 -10.53 15.54
N GLU A 163 2.96 -10.92 16.80
CA GLU A 163 3.49 -10.01 17.83
C GLU A 163 4.96 -9.65 17.56
N THR A 164 5.80 -10.62 17.21
CA THR A 164 7.23 -10.36 16.95
C THR A 164 7.41 -9.43 15.75
N TRP A 165 6.62 -9.63 14.70
CA TRP A 165 6.68 -8.85 13.47
C TRP A 165 6.22 -7.40 13.70
N THR A 166 5.06 -7.21 14.32
CA THR A 166 4.53 -5.88 14.61
C THR A 166 5.42 -5.12 15.60
N LYS A 167 5.94 -5.79 16.63
CA LYS A 167 6.95 -5.21 17.53
C LYS A 167 8.21 -4.77 16.79
N TYR A 168 8.70 -5.60 15.87
CA TYR A 168 9.90 -5.29 15.09
C TYR A 168 9.67 -4.05 14.21
N LEU A 169 8.61 -4.03 13.39
CA LEU A 169 8.31 -2.88 12.53
C LEU A 169 8.13 -1.60 13.35
N LYS A 170 7.47 -1.68 14.51
CA LYS A 170 7.33 -0.55 15.41
C LYS A 170 8.68 -0.04 15.92
N SER A 171 9.61 -0.95 16.23
CA SER A 171 10.98 -0.59 16.65
C SER A 171 11.82 0.05 15.54
N GLN A 172 11.48 -0.19 14.27
CA GLN A 172 12.11 0.46 13.12
C GLN A 172 11.53 1.87 12.83
N GLY A 173 10.51 2.30 13.59
CA GLY A 173 9.90 3.62 13.48
C GLY A 173 8.74 3.71 12.49
N TYR A 174 8.22 2.59 11.99
CA TYR A 174 6.98 2.59 11.20
C TYR A 174 5.76 2.78 12.10
N GLN A 175 4.76 3.45 11.54
CA GLN A 175 3.43 3.57 12.15
C GLN A 175 2.56 2.40 11.68
N LEU A 176 1.90 1.74 12.62
CA LEU A 176 1.19 0.49 12.37
C LEU A 176 -0.30 0.68 12.56
N TYR A 177 -1.09 0.20 11.61
CA TYR A 177 -2.54 0.30 11.65
C TYR A 177 -3.20 -1.04 11.36
N VAL A 178 -4.43 -1.20 11.84
CA VAL A 178 -5.32 -2.30 11.45
C VAL A 178 -6.44 -1.77 10.55
N LEU A 179 -6.71 -2.49 9.47
CA LEU A 179 -7.92 -2.34 8.65
C LEU A 179 -8.51 -3.74 8.37
N SER A 180 -9.56 -4.11 9.10
CA SER A 180 -10.10 -5.48 9.04
C SER A 180 -11.62 -5.54 8.97
N ASN A 181 -12.12 -6.43 8.09
CA ASN A 181 -13.51 -6.89 8.17
C ASN A 181 -13.58 -7.85 9.36
N TYR A 182 -14.31 -7.45 10.39
CA TYR A 182 -14.38 -8.19 11.65
C TYR A 182 -15.67 -7.85 12.39
N SER A 183 -16.52 -8.85 12.61
CA SER A 183 -17.77 -8.67 13.36
C SER A 183 -17.54 -8.30 14.83
N ARG A 184 -18.50 -7.56 15.40
CA ARG A 184 -18.45 -7.15 16.82
C ARG A 184 -18.37 -8.36 17.74
N TYR A 185 -19.19 -9.38 17.47
CA TYR A 185 -19.29 -10.56 18.31
C TYR A 185 -17.96 -11.31 18.43
N MET A 186 -17.26 -11.46 17.30
CA MET A 186 -15.92 -12.04 17.25
C MET A 186 -14.93 -11.13 17.96
N LEU A 187 -14.89 -9.84 17.60
CA LEU A 187 -13.90 -8.90 18.12
C LEU A 187 -13.90 -8.89 19.64
N ASP A 188 -15.06 -8.75 20.27
CA ASP A 188 -15.18 -8.66 21.73
C ASP A 188 -14.70 -9.93 22.46
N ARG A 189 -14.73 -11.08 21.78
CA ARG A 189 -14.39 -12.39 22.37
C ARG A 189 -12.99 -12.88 22.01
N THR A 190 -12.35 -12.31 21.00
CA THR A 190 -11.04 -12.78 20.50
C THR A 190 -9.89 -11.80 20.74
N LYS A 191 -10.11 -10.65 21.39
CA LYS A 191 -9.02 -9.67 21.71
C LYS A 191 -7.79 -10.30 22.37
N LYS A 192 -7.98 -11.32 23.23
CA LYS A 192 -6.89 -12.05 23.89
C LYS A 192 -5.94 -12.75 22.90
N GLU A 193 -6.43 -13.14 21.73
CA GLU A 193 -5.65 -13.77 20.66
C GLU A 193 -4.91 -12.73 19.80
N MET A 194 -5.14 -11.43 20.04
CA MET A 194 -4.57 -10.31 19.29
C MET A 194 -3.63 -9.42 20.15
N PRO A 195 -2.63 -9.96 20.84
CA PRO A 195 -1.73 -9.17 21.69
C PRO A 195 -0.86 -8.19 20.89
N PHE A 196 -0.80 -8.33 19.56
CA PHE A 196 -0.16 -7.37 18.66
C PHE A 196 -0.86 -6.01 18.61
N LEU A 197 -2.14 -5.92 19.02
CA LEU A 197 -2.89 -4.65 18.98
C LEU A 197 -2.24 -3.55 19.81
N LYS A 198 -1.47 -3.89 20.85
CA LYS A 198 -0.74 -2.91 21.68
C LYS A 198 0.38 -2.17 20.93
N TYR A 199 0.79 -2.64 19.76
CA TYR A 199 1.79 -1.98 18.91
C TYR A 199 1.16 -1.11 17.81
N MET A 200 -0.17 -1.13 17.68
CA MET A 200 -0.89 -0.37 16.67
C MET A 200 -1.08 1.07 17.12
N ASP A 201 -0.82 2.02 16.22
CA ASP A 201 -1.13 3.44 16.39
C ASP A 201 -2.62 3.73 16.18
N GLY A 202 -3.32 2.88 15.43
CA GLY A 202 -4.75 3.01 15.19
C GLY A 202 -5.37 1.74 14.61
N THR A 203 -6.67 1.58 14.83
CA THR A 203 -7.43 0.44 14.32
C THR A 203 -8.74 0.88 13.66
N VAL A 204 -9.07 0.26 12.54
CA VAL A 204 -10.39 0.33 11.89
C VAL A 204 -10.90 -1.11 11.75
N PHE A 205 -11.85 -1.48 12.59
CA PHE A 205 -12.65 -2.68 12.39
C PHE A 205 -13.96 -2.28 11.70
N SER A 206 -14.36 -3.03 10.68
CA SER A 206 -15.60 -2.78 9.92
C SER A 206 -16.82 -2.59 10.81
N CYS A 207 -16.96 -3.38 11.88
CA CYS A 207 -18.11 -3.32 12.77
C CYS A 207 -18.18 -2.03 13.63
N ASP A 208 -17.06 -1.32 13.80
CA ASP A 208 -17.02 0.00 14.44
C ASP A 208 -17.52 1.09 13.50
N VAL A 209 -17.29 0.95 12.19
CA VAL A 209 -17.52 2.01 11.18
C VAL A 209 -18.65 1.73 10.21
N LYS A 210 -19.24 0.53 10.25
CA LYS A 210 -20.33 0.05 9.39
C LYS A 210 -19.98 0.04 7.89
N GLN A 211 -18.71 -0.15 7.57
CA GLN A 211 -18.18 -0.19 6.20
C GLN A 211 -17.37 -1.49 6.03
N LEU A 212 -17.33 -2.03 4.82
CA LEU A 212 -16.59 -3.27 4.53
C LEU A 212 -15.50 -3.03 3.48
N LYS A 213 -14.37 -3.73 3.60
CA LYS A 213 -13.52 -3.98 2.44
C LYS A 213 -14.28 -4.88 1.47
N PRO A 214 -14.22 -4.66 0.13
CA PRO A 214 -13.35 -3.71 -0.57
C PRO A 214 -14.02 -2.37 -0.95
N GLU A 215 -15.03 -1.90 -0.21
CA GLU A 215 -15.70 -0.62 -0.49
C GLU A 215 -14.73 0.56 -0.29
N ALA A 216 -14.85 1.59 -1.13
CA ALA A 216 -13.93 2.74 -1.10
C ALA A 216 -13.94 3.47 0.27
N ASP A 217 -15.12 3.55 0.90
CA ASP A 217 -15.36 4.32 2.11
C ASP A 217 -14.50 3.86 3.30
N ILE A 218 -14.19 2.57 3.41
CA ILE A 218 -13.41 2.04 4.53
C ILE A 218 -11.93 2.45 4.44
N TYR A 219 -11.38 2.50 3.22
CA TYR A 219 -10.01 2.96 2.98
C TYR A 219 -9.92 4.47 3.22
N GLN A 220 -10.91 5.23 2.73
CA GLN A 220 -10.97 6.67 2.97
C GLN A 220 -11.09 6.98 4.47
N THR A 221 -11.93 6.22 5.20
CA THR A 221 -12.08 6.35 6.65
C THR A 221 -10.76 6.11 7.39
N LEU A 222 -9.96 5.12 6.96
CA LEU A 222 -8.62 4.88 7.51
C LEU A 222 -7.71 6.10 7.30
N LEU A 223 -7.64 6.59 6.06
CA LEU A 223 -6.76 7.71 5.68
C LEU A 223 -7.15 8.99 6.45
N ASP A 224 -8.43 9.35 6.46
CA ASP A 224 -8.92 10.57 7.09
C ASP A 224 -8.79 10.54 8.61
N ARG A 225 -9.15 9.41 9.24
CA ARG A 225 -9.12 9.26 10.70
C ARG A 225 -7.73 9.47 11.29
N PHE A 226 -6.70 9.04 10.59
CA PHE A 226 -5.32 9.09 11.09
C PHE A 226 -4.45 10.09 10.32
N GLY A 227 -5.03 10.88 9.41
CA GLY A 227 -4.30 11.89 8.61
C GLY A 227 -3.20 11.29 7.74
N LEU A 228 -3.45 10.09 7.18
CA LEU A 228 -2.47 9.36 6.40
C LEU A 228 -2.46 9.83 4.94
N LYS A 229 -1.27 9.79 4.33
CA LYS A 229 -1.11 9.93 2.88
C LYS A 229 -1.10 8.55 2.26
N ALA A 230 -1.97 8.31 1.29
CA ALA A 230 -2.13 6.99 0.67
C ALA A 230 -0.81 6.47 0.07
N GLU A 231 -0.04 7.36 -0.57
CA GLU A 231 1.26 7.04 -1.17
C GLU A 231 2.38 6.73 -0.15
N GLU A 232 2.16 7.00 1.14
CA GLU A 232 3.09 6.65 2.24
C GLU A 232 2.63 5.40 3.01
N CYS A 233 1.56 4.73 2.54
CA CYS A 233 0.96 3.56 3.17
C CYS A 233 1.17 2.30 2.33
N VAL A 234 1.43 1.18 3.00
CA VAL A 234 1.31 -0.17 2.43
C VAL A 234 0.27 -0.98 3.20
N PHE A 235 -0.66 -1.59 2.49
CA PHE A 235 -1.71 -2.46 3.03
C PHE A 235 -1.43 -3.93 2.72
N ILE A 236 -1.47 -4.77 3.75
CA ILE A 236 -1.18 -6.20 3.68
C ILE A 236 -2.47 -6.96 3.99
N ASP A 237 -3.00 -7.68 2.99
CA ASP A 237 -4.28 -8.39 3.06
C ASP A 237 -4.19 -9.68 2.24
N ASP A 238 -4.82 -10.75 2.70
CA ASP A 238 -4.79 -12.06 2.03
C ASP A 238 -5.72 -12.09 0.79
N ARG A 239 -6.74 -11.24 0.74
CA ARG A 239 -7.74 -11.22 -0.34
C ARG A 239 -7.33 -10.25 -1.46
N PRO A 240 -7.16 -10.73 -2.70
CA PRO A 240 -6.83 -9.87 -3.85
C PRO A 240 -7.82 -8.70 -4.05
N VAL A 241 -9.11 -8.95 -3.86
CA VAL A 241 -10.15 -7.91 -4.02
C VAL A 241 -10.02 -6.75 -3.04
N ASN A 242 -9.52 -7.01 -1.82
CA ASN A 242 -9.25 -5.97 -0.84
C ASN A 242 -8.02 -5.16 -1.25
N CYS A 243 -6.97 -5.83 -1.75
CA CYS A 243 -5.82 -5.15 -2.31
C CYS A 243 -6.22 -4.25 -3.49
N GLU A 244 -7.05 -4.73 -4.42
CA GLU A 244 -7.55 -3.91 -5.52
C GLU A 244 -8.34 -2.67 -5.04
N GLY A 245 -9.14 -2.81 -3.98
CA GLY A 245 -9.84 -1.69 -3.34
C GLY A 245 -8.87 -0.64 -2.78
N ALA A 246 -7.85 -1.08 -2.04
CA ALA A 246 -6.84 -0.20 -1.47
C ALA A 246 -5.98 0.49 -2.55
N GLN A 247 -5.63 -0.22 -3.64
CA GLN A 247 -4.92 0.35 -4.78
C GLN A 247 -5.71 1.49 -5.44
N LYS A 248 -7.03 1.33 -5.59
CA LYS A 248 -7.92 2.39 -6.12
C LYS A 248 -7.95 3.62 -5.20
N ALA A 249 -7.70 3.45 -3.90
CA ALA A 249 -7.53 4.53 -2.94
C ALA A 249 -6.10 5.12 -2.91
N GLY A 250 -5.19 4.66 -3.78
CA GLY A 250 -3.81 5.14 -3.86
C GLY A 250 -2.85 4.51 -2.85
N ILE A 251 -3.26 3.45 -2.15
CA ILE A 251 -2.46 2.76 -1.14
C ILE A 251 -1.62 1.66 -1.82
N HIS A 252 -0.34 1.54 -1.47
CA HIS A 252 0.48 0.40 -1.92
C HIS A 252 -0.05 -0.88 -1.30
N THR A 253 0.05 -2.03 -1.97
CA THR A 253 -0.53 -3.28 -1.45
C THR A 253 0.38 -4.48 -1.60
N ILE A 254 0.30 -5.39 -0.64
CA ILE A 254 0.93 -6.70 -0.67
C ILE A 254 -0.18 -7.73 -0.47
N CYS A 255 -0.43 -8.55 -1.48
CA CYS A 255 -1.35 -9.68 -1.35
C CYS A 255 -0.65 -10.78 -0.56
N PHE A 256 -1.09 -10.96 0.69
CA PHE A 256 -0.43 -11.81 1.67
C PHE A 256 -0.60 -13.29 1.32
N LYS A 257 0.52 -13.99 1.15
CA LYS A 257 0.55 -15.45 0.97
C LYS A 257 1.34 -16.15 2.06
N SER A 258 2.34 -15.47 2.59
CA SER A 258 3.13 -15.93 3.73
C SER A 258 3.91 -14.76 4.33
N PHE A 259 4.29 -14.90 5.60
CA PHE A 259 5.16 -13.94 6.28
C PHE A 259 6.46 -13.67 5.49
N LYS A 260 7.12 -14.72 4.99
CA LYS A 260 8.39 -14.59 4.23
C LYS A 260 8.22 -13.79 2.94
N GLN A 261 7.14 -14.02 2.20
CA GLN A 261 6.86 -13.28 0.97
C GLN A 261 6.51 -11.82 1.28
N ALA A 262 5.63 -11.58 2.26
CA ALA A 262 5.26 -10.22 2.63
C ALA A 262 6.45 -9.41 3.15
N ALA A 263 7.35 -10.01 3.94
CA ALA A 263 8.58 -9.36 4.39
C ALA A 263 9.49 -8.96 3.22
N ALA A 264 9.71 -9.85 2.25
CA ALA A 264 10.52 -9.53 1.06
C ALA A 264 9.91 -8.43 0.19
N GLU A 265 8.58 -8.39 0.05
CA GLU A 265 7.88 -7.33 -0.69
C GLU A 265 7.88 -6.00 0.06
N LEU A 266 7.79 -6.01 1.38
CA LEU A 266 8.00 -4.83 2.22
C LEU A 266 9.41 -4.27 2.03
N GLU A 267 10.44 -5.12 2.05
CA GLU A 267 11.82 -4.70 1.80
C GLU A 267 11.98 -4.06 0.42
N ALA A 268 11.32 -4.60 -0.61
CA ALA A 268 11.32 -4.03 -1.96
C ALA A 268 10.67 -2.63 -2.03
N LEU A 269 9.76 -2.31 -1.10
CA LEU A 269 9.17 -0.98 -0.92
C LEU A 269 9.99 -0.06 0.00
N GLY A 270 11.18 -0.51 0.43
CA GLY A 270 12.06 0.25 1.33
C GLY A 270 11.73 0.09 2.81
N VAL A 271 10.83 -0.83 3.17
CA VAL A 271 10.49 -1.16 4.56
C VAL A 271 11.46 -2.22 5.09
N LYS A 272 12.41 -1.80 5.91
CA LYS A 272 13.42 -2.66 6.58
C LYS A 272 12.89 -3.49 7.75
#